data_AF-A0A925K528-F1
#
_entry.id   AF-A0A925K528-F1
#
_cell.length_a   1.000
_cell.length_b   1.000
_cell.length_c   1.000
_cell.angle_alpha   90.00
_cell.angle_beta   90.00
_cell.angle_gamma   90.00
#
_symmetry.space_group_name_H-M   'P 1'
#
loop_
_entity.id
_entity.type
_entity.pdbx_description
1 polymer ?
#
loop_
_entity_poly.entity_id
_entity_poly.type
_entity_poly.pdbx_seq_one_letter_code
_entity_poly.pdbx_strand_id
1 'polypeptide(L)' 'MSVPLHDFVAGRPAFMPSVEAFLRWAGEHPGVWFAQRQEIAEWALGDGRLVTPHDAPFIPKN' A
#
# COMPACT_ATOMS: atom_id res chain seq x y z
N MET A 1 0.60 -6.77 -1.41
CA MET A 1 1.99 -6.87 -0.92
C MET A 1 2.06 -6.23 0.46
N SER A 2 2.84 -6.77 1.40
CA SER A 2 3.09 -6.11 2.70
C SER A 2 4.52 -5.58 2.76
N VAL A 3 4.72 -4.38 3.30
CA VAL A 3 6.03 -3.75 3.46
C VAL A 3 6.27 -3.46 4.95
N PRO A 4 6.88 -4.40 5.70
CA PRO A 4 7.18 -4.17 7.11
C PRO A 4 8.39 -3.25 7.26
N LEU A 5 8.25 -2.19 8.07
CA LEU A 5 9.32 -1.28 8.43
C LEU A 5 9.54 -1.37 9.94
N HIS A 6 10.80 -1.47 10.35
CA HIS A 6 11.19 -1.42 11.76
C HIS A 6 11.97 -0.14 11.99
N ASP A 7 11.65 0.63 13.03
CA ASP A 7 12.26 1.93 13.32
C ASP A 7 13.79 1.85 13.35
N PHE A 8 14.33 0.81 14.01
CA PHE A 8 15.77 0.62 14.14
C PHE A 8 16.51 0.37 12.81
N VAL A 9 15.80 -0.12 11.78
CA VAL A 9 16.39 -0.47 10.48
C VAL A 9 16.00 0.55 9.43
N ALA A 10 14.71 0.70 9.16
CA ALA A 10 14.18 1.58 8.13
C ALA A 10 14.39 3.07 8.45
N GLY A 11 14.43 3.43 9.74
CA GLY A 11 14.67 4.80 10.18
C GLY A 11 16.14 5.22 10.14
N ARG A 12 17.08 4.32 9.78
CA ARG A 12 18.49 4.71 9.65
C ARG A 12 18.69 5.59 8.42
N PRO A 13 19.53 6.65 8.49
CA PRO A 13 19.81 7.52 7.35
C PRO A 13 20.27 6.78 6.09
N ALA A 14 20.97 5.65 6.25
CA ALA A 14 21.43 4.82 5.14
C ALA A 14 20.30 4.07 4.40
N PHE A 15 19.14 3.85 5.03
CA PHE A 15 18.03 3.06 4.48
C PHE A 15 16.79 3.91 4.14
N MET A 16 16.61 5.07 4.77
CA MET A 16 15.50 5.97 4.46
C MET A 16 15.37 6.32 2.96
N PRO A 17 16.46 6.61 2.21
CA PRO A 17 16.35 6.92 0.78
C PRO A 17 15.74 5.78 -0.05
N SER A 18 15.97 4.53 0.34
CA SER A 18 15.40 3.36 -0.35
C SER A 18 13.90 3.24 -0.11
N VAL A 19 13.43 3.54 1.11
CA VAL A 19 11.99 3.59 1.43
C VAL A 19 11.32 4.70 0.61
N GLU A 20 11.92 5.88 0.56
CA GLU A 20 11.41 7.01 -0.22
C GLU A 20 11.34 6.69 -1.72
N ALA A 21 12.41 6.10 -2.27
CA ALA A 21 12.45 5.70 -3.68
C ALA A 21 11.36 4.68 -4.03
N PHE A 22 11.13 3.69 -3.15
CA PHE A 22 10.05 2.72 -3.32
C PHE A 22 8.67 3.37 -3.32
N LEU A 23 8.39 4.24 -2.33
CA LEU A 23 7.09 4.90 -2.22
C LEU A 23 6.81 5.80 -3.43
N ARG A 24 7.81 6.54 -3.90
CA ARG A 24 7.71 7.35 -5.13
C ARG A 24 7.42 6.49 -6.34
N TRP A 25 8.25 5.46 -6.59
CA TRP A 25 8.06 4.55 -7.71
C TRP A 25 6.68 3.89 -7.69
N ALA A 26 6.24 3.38 -6.54
CA ALA A 26 4.93 2.71 -6.42
C ALA A 26 3.77 3.70 -6.66
N GLY A 27 3.89 4.95 -6.21
CA GLY A 27 2.87 5.98 -6.42
C GLY A 27 2.70 6.45 -7.87
N GLU A 28 3.69 6.21 -8.72
CA GLU A 28 3.64 6.56 -10.14
C GLU A 28 2.85 5.55 -10.99
N HIS A 29 2.52 4.36 -10.45
CA HIS A 29 1.86 3.30 -11.21
C HIS A 29 0.33 3.30 -11.00
N PRO A 30 -0.48 3.32 -12.06
CA PRO A 30 -1.93 3.27 -11.95
C PRO A 30 -2.39 1.94 -11.33
N GLY A 31 -3.46 2.00 -10.51
CA GLY A 31 -4.02 0.83 -9.85
C GLY A 31 -3.32 0.41 -8.54
N VAL A 32 -2.27 1.13 -8.12
CA VAL A 32 -1.64 0.90 -6.82
C VAL A 32 -2.49 1.51 -5.70
N TRP A 33 -2.89 0.68 -4.73
CA TRP A 33 -3.60 1.09 -3.53
C TRP A 33 -2.68 0.99 -2.30
N PHE A 34 -2.32 2.14 -1.71
CA PHE A 34 -1.62 2.19 -0.42
C PHE A 34 -2.63 2.06 0.71
N ALA A 35 -2.74 0.86 1.26
CA ALA A 35 -3.78 0.51 2.22
C ALA A 35 -3.22 0.15 3.60
N GLN A 36 -3.94 0.56 4.63
CA GLN A 36 -3.83 0.01 5.97
C GLN A 36 -4.43 -1.39 6.01
N ARG A 37 -3.97 -2.21 6.97
CA ARG A 37 -4.48 -3.58 7.15
C ARG A 37 -5.99 -3.61 7.44
N GLN A 38 -6.49 -2.63 8.17
CA GLN A 38 -7.93 -2.51 8.47
C GLN A 38 -8.74 -2.21 7.21
N GLU A 39 -8.27 -1.33 6.34
CA GLU A 39 -8.98 -1.00 5.08
C GLU A 39 -9.05 -2.21 4.15
N ILE A 40 -7.97 -3.02 4.10
CA ILE A 40 -7.98 -4.29 3.36
C ILE A 40 -9.02 -5.25 3.95
N ALA A 41 -9.12 -5.33 5.28
CA ALA A 41 -10.10 -6.19 5.94
C ALA A 41 -11.54 -5.72 5.68
N GLU A 42 -11.81 -4.42 5.80
CA GLU A 42 -13.12 -3.82 5.50
C GLU A 42 -13.51 -4.03 4.04
N TRP A 43 -12.57 -3.82 3.11
CA TRP A 43 -12.77 -4.07 1.68
C TRP A 43 -13.10 -5.55 1.41
N ALA A 44 -12.34 -6.47 1.99
CA ALA A 44 -12.51 -7.90 1.79
C ALA A 44 -13.80 -8.46 2.42
N LEU A 45 -14.25 -7.88 3.53
CA LEU A 45 -15.50 -8.29 4.19
C LEU A 45 -16.74 -7.60 3.58
N GLY A 46 -16.57 -6.43 2.97
CA GLY A 46 -17.64 -5.66 2.31
C GLY A 46 -17.81 -6.01 0.82
N ASP A 47 -18.12 -5.00 0.01
CA ASP A 47 -18.40 -5.16 -1.42
C ASP A 47 -17.18 -5.55 -2.26
N GLY A 48 -15.96 -5.33 -1.73
CA GLY A 48 -14.72 -5.73 -2.39
C GLY A 48 -14.65 -7.23 -2.68
N ARG A 49 -15.34 -8.06 -1.89
CA ARG A 49 -15.46 -9.51 -2.14
C ARG A 49 -16.12 -9.86 -3.48
N LEU A 50 -16.89 -8.95 -4.06
CA LEU A 50 -17.61 -9.14 -5.32
C LEU A 50 -16.74 -8.84 -6.53
N VAL A 51 -15.54 -8.30 -6.31
CA VAL A 51 -14.64 -7.83 -7.34
C VAL A 51 -13.36 -8.66 -7.28
N THR A 52 -12.92 -9.22 -8.40
CA THR A 52 -11.59 -9.81 -8.49
C THR A 52 -10.57 -8.71 -8.17
N PRO A 53 -9.46 -8.95 -7.43
CA PRO A 53 -8.53 -7.88 -7.06
C PRO A 53 -7.96 -7.08 -8.25
N HIS A 54 -7.97 -7.67 -9.45
CA HIS A 54 -7.60 -7.02 -10.71
C HIS A 54 -8.65 -6.00 -11.20
N ASP A 55 -9.93 -6.23 -10.89
CA ASP A 55 -11.07 -5.43 -11.35
C ASP A 55 -11.54 -4.43 -10.29
N ALA A 56 -10.88 -4.42 -9.11
CA ALA A 56 -11.21 -3.55 -8.00
C ALA A 56 -10.96 -2.08 -8.37
N PRO A 57 -11.98 -1.19 -8.25
CA PRO A 57 -11.78 0.23 -8.52
C PRO A 57 -10.73 0.81 -7.56
N PHE A 58 -9.85 1.67 -8.08
CA PHE A 58 -8.91 2.44 -7.27
C PHE A 58 -9.69 3.24 -6.22
N ILE A 59 -9.39 3.02 -4.94
CA ILE A 59 -9.99 3.77 -3.83
C ILE A 59 -8.92 4.76 -3.31
N PRO A 60 -8.82 5.97 -3.88
CA PRO A 60 -8.08 7.03 -3.21
C PRO A 60 -8.89 7.47 -1.99
N LYS A 61 -8.24 7.56 -0.83
CA LYS A 61 -8.80 8.36 0.27
C LYS A 61 -8.46 9.84 0.03
N ASN A 62 -9.45 10.70 0.24
CA ASN A 62 -9.30 12.14 0.42
C ASN A 62 -8.62 12.44 1.76
#